data_AF-A0A2V6NZB6-F1
#
_entry.id   AF-A0A2V6NZB6-F1
#
_cell.length_a   1.000
_cell.length_b   1.000
_cell.length_c   1.000
_cell.angle_alpha   90.00
_cell.angle_beta   90.00
_cell.angle_gamma   90.00
#
_symmetry.space_group_name_H-M   'P 1'
#
loop_
_entity.id
_entity.type
_entity.pdbx_description
1 polymer ?
#
loop_
_entity_poly.entity_id
_entity_poly.type
_entity_poly.pdbx_seq_one_letter_code
_entity_poly.pdbx_strand_id
1 'polypeptide(L)'
;MLIMRHNKIFSAAITLCMIAFFTISPVPAYSAPKPTPVTITAVFDFSTFPDVAGTFTTSGALTISGAATMHVGFNTDGIRAHCVVTLIAPDGIIIIHQECQFATSPPKGRWEIVSGTGAYANLRGNGPLLMPDDEEAMTGVIF
;
A
#
# COMPACT_ATOMS: atom_id res chain seq x y z
N MET A 1 -40.37 70.31 12.82
CA MET A 1 -40.10 69.32 11.76
C MET A 1 -38.63 68.89 11.89
N LEU A 2 -38.38 67.84 12.66
CA LEU A 2 -37.03 67.33 12.94
C LEU A 2 -36.76 66.18 11.97
N ILE A 3 -35.87 66.38 11.00
CA ILE A 3 -35.45 65.33 10.07
C ILE A 3 -34.41 64.46 10.80
N MET A 4 -34.83 63.28 11.26
CA MET A 4 -33.93 62.22 11.69
C MET A 4 -33.28 61.57 10.46
N ARG A 5 -32.00 61.85 10.21
CA ARG A 5 -31.18 61.09 9.25
C ARG A 5 -30.90 59.70 9.84
N HIS A 6 -31.64 58.70 9.37
CA HIS A 6 -31.36 57.30 9.65
C HIS A 6 -30.03 56.88 9.02
N ASN A 7 -29.07 56.54 9.88
CA ASN A 7 -27.73 56.10 9.52
C ASN A 7 -27.79 54.62 9.10
N LYS A 8 -28.17 54.37 7.83
CA LYS A 8 -28.40 53.02 7.25
C LYS A 8 -27.18 52.09 7.22
N ILE A 9 -26.00 52.59 7.59
CA ILE A 9 -24.72 51.88 7.44
C ILE A 9 -24.51 50.88 8.59
N PHE A 10 -25.09 51.10 9.77
CA PHE A 10 -24.87 50.23 10.94
C PHE A 10 -25.65 48.90 10.89
N SER A 11 -26.74 48.82 10.12
CA SER A 11 -27.61 47.63 10.11
C SER A 11 -27.11 46.49 9.21
N ALA A 12 -26.26 46.80 8.23
CA ALA A 12 -25.75 45.80 7.27
C ALA A 12 -24.57 44.98 7.81
N ALA A 13 -23.81 45.53 8.76
CA ALA A 13 -22.63 44.85 9.33
C ALA A 13 -23.00 43.71 10.28
N ILE A 14 -24.13 43.81 10.99
CA ILE A 14 -24.56 42.81 11.98
C ILE A 14 -25.10 41.54 11.31
N THR A 15 -25.74 41.68 10.13
CA THR A 15 -26.30 40.54 9.39
C THR A 15 -25.22 39.71 8.69
N LEU A 16 -24.10 40.31 8.28
CA LEU A 16 -23.01 39.61 7.59
C LEU A 16 -22.18 38.73 8.56
N CYS A 17 -22.03 39.14 9.83
CA CYS A 17 -21.30 38.35 10.83
C CYS A 17 -22.02 37.07 11.26
N MET A 18 -23.36 37.01 11.18
CA MET A 18 -24.14 35.82 11.60
C MET A 18 -24.07 34.66 10.58
N ILE A 19 -23.75 34.93 9.32
CA ILE A 19 -23.70 33.90 8.25
C ILE A 19 -22.34 33.17 8.25
N ALA A 20 -21.27 33.81 8.74
CA ALA A 20 -19.92 33.26 8.71
C ALA A 20 -19.64 32.16 9.75
N PHE A 21 -20.51 31.98 10.76
CA PHE A 21 -20.28 31.02 11.86
C PHE A 21 -20.95 29.65 11.68
N PHE A 22 -21.81 29.45 10.67
CA PHE A 22 -22.59 28.21 10.53
C PHE A 22 -22.05 27.19 9.52
N THR A 23 -20.92 27.43 8.86
CA THR A 23 -20.35 26.47 7.88
C THR A 23 -19.19 25.64 8.43
N ILE A 24 -18.87 25.74 9.73
CA ILE A 24 -17.86 24.87 10.36
C ILE A 24 -18.53 23.57 10.80
N SER A 25 -19.03 22.80 9.83
CA SER A 25 -19.40 21.41 10.09
C SER A 25 -18.12 20.64 10.40
N PRO A 26 -18.02 19.91 11.53
CA PRO A 26 -16.84 19.11 11.82
C PRO A 26 -16.68 18.08 10.71
N VAL A 27 -15.57 18.19 9.96
CA VAL A 27 -15.18 17.16 9.00
C VAL A 27 -15.02 15.88 9.81
N PRO A 28 -15.75 14.79 9.50
CA PRO A 28 -15.55 13.54 10.20
C PRO A 28 -14.08 13.14 10.05
N ALA A 29 -13.39 12.99 11.18
CA ALA A 29 -12.03 12.50 11.20
C ALA A 29 -12.06 11.07 10.68
N TYR A 30 -11.70 10.88 9.40
CA TYR A 30 -11.50 9.56 8.83
C TYR A 30 -10.22 8.98 9.45
N SER A 31 -10.39 8.09 10.43
CA SER A 31 -9.26 7.30 10.93
C SER A 31 -8.77 6.42 9.80
N ALA A 32 -7.47 6.44 9.53
CA ALA A 32 -6.85 5.45 8.65
C ALA A 32 -7.24 4.04 9.14
N PRO A 33 -7.52 3.09 8.23
CA PRO A 33 -7.75 1.72 8.62
C PRO A 33 -6.56 1.20 9.42
N LYS A 34 -6.83 0.39 10.44
CA LYS A 34 -5.77 -0.18 11.26
C LYS A 34 -5.00 -1.21 10.41
N PRO A 35 -3.65 -1.17 10.41
CA PRO A 35 -2.86 -2.16 9.70
C PRO A 35 -3.24 -3.58 10.15
N THR A 36 -3.55 -4.45 9.19
CA THR A 36 -3.98 -5.84 9.45
C THR A 36 -2.88 -6.81 9.02
N PRO A 37 -2.48 -7.77 9.87
CA PRO A 37 -1.41 -8.71 9.53
C PRO A 37 -1.68 -9.52 8.27
N VAL A 38 -0.65 -9.74 7.46
CA VAL A 38 -0.67 -10.61 6.29
C VAL A 38 0.59 -11.48 6.24
N THR A 39 0.43 -12.70 5.78
CA THR A 39 1.52 -13.58 5.35
C THR A 39 1.33 -13.89 3.88
N ILE A 40 2.38 -13.73 3.07
CA ILE A 40 2.43 -14.09 1.66
C ILE A 40 3.60 -15.06 1.52
N THR A 41 3.32 -16.27 1.06
CA THR A 41 4.33 -17.29 0.76
C THR A 41 4.35 -17.51 -0.73
N ALA A 42 5.50 -17.31 -1.36
CA ALA A 42 5.71 -17.62 -2.78
C ALA A 42 6.85 -18.64 -2.93
N VAL A 43 6.72 -19.56 -3.87
CA VAL A 43 7.74 -20.58 -4.18
C VAL A 43 8.04 -20.51 -5.67
N PHE A 44 9.32 -20.41 -6.03
CA PHE A 44 9.77 -20.19 -7.41
C PHE A 44 10.66 -21.32 -7.93
N ASP A 45 10.53 -21.62 -9.22
CA ASP A 45 11.50 -22.41 -9.97
C ASP A 45 12.53 -21.48 -10.63
N PHE A 46 13.79 -21.62 -10.24
CA PHE A 46 14.90 -20.81 -10.72
C PHE A 46 15.53 -21.28 -12.05
N SER A 47 14.94 -22.27 -12.73
CA SER A 47 15.44 -22.81 -14.00
C SER A 47 15.52 -21.80 -15.16
N THR A 48 14.74 -20.72 -15.12
CA THR A 48 14.68 -19.66 -16.16
C THR A 48 15.25 -18.32 -15.70
N PHE A 49 16.10 -18.32 -14.67
CA PHE A 49 16.74 -17.13 -14.11
C PHE A 49 17.27 -16.15 -15.20
N PRO A 50 17.05 -14.82 -15.08
CA PRO A 50 16.54 -14.09 -13.91
C PRO A 50 15.01 -13.96 -13.82
N ASP A 51 14.29 -14.46 -14.81
CA ASP A 51 12.83 -14.39 -14.87
C ASP A 51 12.26 -15.75 -14.46
N VAL A 52 11.79 -15.83 -13.22
CA VAL A 52 11.36 -17.08 -12.60
C VAL A 52 9.85 -17.13 -12.45
N ALA A 53 9.31 -18.34 -12.46
CA ALA A 53 7.88 -18.60 -12.32
C ALA A 53 7.62 -19.50 -11.12
N GLY A 54 6.43 -19.37 -10.54
CA GLY A 54 6.11 -20.01 -9.28
C GLY A 54 4.64 -19.97 -8.95
N THR A 55 4.35 -20.25 -7.68
CA THR A 55 3.01 -20.16 -7.11
C THR A 55 3.06 -19.40 -5.79
N PHE A 56 1.91 -18.88 -5.36
CA PHE A 56 1.82 -18.20 -4.07
C PHE A 56 0.53 -18.54 -3.33
N THR A 57 0.57 -18.34 -2.02
CA THR A 57 -0.60 -18.37 -1.13
C THR A 57 -0.49 -17.22 -0.12
N THR A 58 -1.64 -16.72 0.35
CA THR A 58 -1.69 -15.68 1.38
C THR A 58 -2.61 -16.09 2.54
N SER A 59 -2.38 -15.51 3.72
CA SER A 59 -3.27 -15.61 4.87
C SER A 59 -3.32 -14.31 5.69
N GLY A 60 -4.34 -14.16 6.53
CA GLY A 60 -4.55 -12.98 7.37
C GLY A 60 -5.49 -11.97 6.70
N ALA A 61 -5.00 -10.75 6.46
CA ALA A 61 -5.75 -9.67 5.81
C ALA A 61 -6.19 -10.01 4.37
N LEU A 62 -5.48 -10.94 3.72
CA LEU A 62 -5.75 -11.41 2.38
C LEU A 62 -5.64 -12.94 2.37
N THR A 63 -6.62 -13.62 1.79
CA THR A 63 -6.65 -15.09 1.70
C THR A 63 -6.93 -15.50 0.26
N ILE A 64 -5.86 -15.55 -0.55
CA ILE A 64 -5.90 -15.89 -1.97
C ILE A 64 -4.72 -16.80 -2.32
N SER A 65 -4.75 -17.38 -3.52
CA SER A 65 -3.64 -18.14 -4.09
C SER A 65 -3.65 -18.04 -5.61
N GLY A 66 -2.53 -18.37 -6.24
CA GLY A 66 -2.41 -18.32 -7.69
C GLY A 66 -1.00 -18.54 -8.20
N ALA A 67 -0.76 -18.11 -9.44
CA ALA A 67 0.55 -18.11 -10.06
C ALA A 67 1.35 -16.87 -9.64
N ALA A 68 2.66 -17.00 -9.60
CA ALA A 68 3.59 -15.90 -9.36
C ALA A 68 4.67 -15.86 -10.44
N THR A 69 5.13 -14.67 -10.78
CA THR A 69 6.37 -14.47 -11.53
C THR A 69 7.27 -13.50 -10.78
N MET A 70 8.58 -13.63 -10.97
CA MET A 70 9.56 -12.71 -10.39
C MET A 70 10.68 -12.42 -11.37
N HIS A 71 11.02 -11.14 -11.49
CA HIS A 71 12.26 -10.72 -12.12
C HIS A 71 13.29 -10.36 -11.04
N VAL A 72 14.47 -10.98 -11.08
CA VAL A 72 15.56 -10.74 -10.10
C VAL A 72 16.63 -9.83 -10.69
N GLY A 73 16.66 -8.57 -10.25
CA GLY A 73 17.66 -7.58 -10.66
C GLY A 73 18.80 -7.43 -9.64
N PHE A 74 19.89 -8.17 -9.82
CA PHE A 74 21.07 -8.04 -8.95
C PHE A 74 21.80 -6.71 -9.13
N ASN A 75 22.33 -6.19 -8.03
CA ASN A 75 23.32 -5.12 -8.08
C ASN A 75 24.69 -5.65 -8.56
N THR A 76 25.63 -4.75 -8.84
CA THR A 76 26.93 -5.08 -9.44
C THR A 76 27.79 -6.07 -8.63
N ASP A 77 27.65 -6.07 -7.30
CA ASP A 77 28.41 -6.99 -6.42
C ASP A 77 27.68 -8.32 -6.16
N GLY A 78 26.44 -8.49 -6.66
CA GLY A 78 25.63 -9.69 -6.48
C GLY A 78 25.13 -9.93 -5.06
N ILE A 79 25.35 -9.00 -4.12
CA ILE A 79 24.97 -9.16 -2.70
C ILE A 79 23.52 -8.76 -2.47
N ARG A 80 22.97 -7.89 -3.32
CA ARG A 80 21.61 -7.39 -3.21
C ARG A 80 20.87 -7.57 -4.53
N ALA A 81 19.56 -7.77 -4.45
CA ALA A 81 18.70 -7.71 -5.62
C ALA A 81 17.49 -6.83 -5.35
N HIS A 82 17.09 -6.12 -6.39
CA HIS A 82 15.75 -5.59 -6.51
C HIS A 82 14.91 -6.64 -7.24
N CYS A 83 13.94 -7.23 -6.55
CA CYS A 83 13.03 -8.20 -7.16
C CYS A 83 11.68 -7.55 -7.43
N VAL A 84 11.11 -7.84 -8.61
CA VAL A 84 9.75 -7.45 -8.96
C VAL A 84 8.91 -8.71 -9.04
N VAL A 85 8.07 -8.90 -8.03
CA VAL A 85 7.17 -10.05 -7.90
C VAL A 85 5.78 -9.67 -8.38
N THR A 86 5.20 -10.49 -9.25
CA THR A 86 3.84 -10.36 -9.76
C THR A 86 3.00 -11.53 -9.27
N LEU A 87 2.01 -11.25 -8.42
CA LEU A 87 1.04 -12.25 -7.95
C LEU A 87 -0.20 -12.18 -8.84
N ILE A 88 -0.57 -13.31 -9.44
CA ILE A 88 -1.66 -13.41 -10.42
C ILE A 88 -2.79 -14.22 -9.79
N ALA A 89 -3.87 -13.55 -9.41
CA ALA A 89 -5.09 -14.15 -8.86
C ALA A 89 -6.29 -13.94 -9.80
N PRO A 90 -7.39 -14.69 -9.64
CA PRO A 90 -8.57 -14.58 -10.50
C PRO A 90 -9.17 -13.17 -10.57
N ASP A 91 -9.12 -12.43 -9.45
CA ASP A 91 -9.76 -11.13 -9.32
C ASP A 91 -8.82 -9.94 -9.62
N GLY A 92 -7.57 -10.22 -10.00
CA GLY A 92 -6.59 -9.20 -10.36
C GLY A 92 -5.14 -9.60 -10.10
N ILE A 93 -4.25 -8.63 -10.29
CA ILE A 93 -2.80 -8.76 -10.12
C ILE A 93 -2.33 -7.87 -8.97
N ILE A 94 -1.33 -8.32 -8.22
CA ILE A 94 -0.60 -7.52 -7.22
C ILE A 94 0.88 -7.49 -7.62
N ILE A 95 1.47 -6.28 -7.64
CA ILE A 95 2.90 -6.08 -7.90
C ILE A 95 3.58 -5.72 -6.58
N ILE A 96 4.60 -6.51 -6.23
CA ILE A 96 5.42 -6.35 -5.04
C ILE A 96 6.86 -6.05 -5.47
N HIS A 97 7.43 -5.00 -4.90
CA HIS A 97 8.87 -4.76 -4.97
C HIS A 97 9.54 -5.33 -3.73
N GLN A 98 10.72 -5.92 -3.91
CA GLN A 98 11.52 -6.43 -2.81
C GLN A 98 12.96 -5.93 -2.90
N GLU A 99 13.53 -5.66 -1.73
CA GLU A 99 14.93 -5.31 -1.55
C GLU A 99 15.62 -6.44 -0.78
N CYS A 100 16.27 -7.34 -1.52
CA CYS A 100 16.86 -8.57 -1.02
C CYS A 100 18.34 -8.43 -0.67
N GLN A 101 18.80 -9.18 0.33
CA GLN A 101 20.19 -9.27 0.76
C GLN A 101 20.59 -10.75 0.89
N PHE A 102 21.52 -11.20 0.06
CA PHE A 102 21.96 -12.59 -0.02
C PHE A 102 23.21 -12.90 0.83
N ALA A 103 23.90 -11.89 1.35
CA ALA A 103 25.02 -12.08 2.30
C ALA A 103 24.57 -12.44 3.73
N THR A 104 23.39 -13.06 3.90
CA THR A 104 22.87 -13.53 5.19
C THR A 104 22.33 -14.95 5.07
N SER A 105 22.20 -15.66 6.19
CA SER A 105 21.63 -17.01 6.24
C SER A 105 20.50 -17.07 7.29
N PRO A 106 19.23 -17.21 6.88
CA PRO A 106 18.76 -17.18 5.49
C PRO A 106 18.94 -15.78 4.87
N PRO A 107 18.93 -15.67 3.52
CA PRO A 107 18.76 -14.39 2.86
C PRO A 107 17.51 -13.66 3.39
N LYS A 108 17.56 -12.34 3.41
CA LYS A 108 16.50 -11.50 3.98
C LYS A 108 16.25 -10.26 3.15
N GLY A 109 15.12 -9.61 3.38
CA GLY A 109 14.80 -8.37 2.68
C GLY A 109 13.64 -7.61 3.30
N ARG A 110 13.10 -6.70 2.49
CA ARG A 110 11.84 -6.00 2.73
C ARG A 110 11.01 -6.06 1.46
N TRP A 111 9.70 -6.09 1.62
CA TRP A 111 8.75 -6.09 0.50
C TRP A 111 7.74 -4.95 0.65
N GLU A 112 7.22 -4.48 -0.48
CA GLU A 112 6.18 -3.45 -0.57
C GLU A 112 5.25 -3.72 -1.75
N ILE A 113 3.93 -3.68 -1.53
CA ILE A 113 2.93 -3.67 -2.61
C ILE A 113 2.92 -2.27 -3.24
N VAL A 114 3.39 -2.19 -4.48
CA VAL A 114 3.50 -0.93 -5.22
C VAL A 114 2.30 -0.69 -6.13
N SER A 115 1.64 -1.76 -6.61
CA SER A 115 0.50 -1.66 -7.51
C SER A 115 -0.43 -2.87 -7.40
N GLY A 116 -1.68 -2.68 -7.81
CA GLY A 116 -2.65 -3.75 -7.93
C GLY A 116 -3.74 -3.41 -8.94
N THR A 117 -4.42 -4.43 -9.46
CA THR A 117 -5.53 -4.31 -10.43
C THR A 117 -6.76 -5.05 -9.94
N GLY A 118 -7.93 -4.77 -10.54
CA GLY A 118 -9.18 -5.43 -10.19
C GLY A 118 -9.54 -5.23 -8.71
N ALA A 119 -9.82 -6.34 -8.00
CA ALA A 119 -10.13 -6.31 -6.57
C ALA A 119 -8.99 -5.81 -5.69
N TYR A 120 -7.75 -5.78 -6.21
CA TYR A 120 -6.56 -5.32 -5.49
C TYR A 120 -6.13 -3.91 -5.89
N ALA A 121 -6.97 -3.18 -6.63
CA ALA A 121 -6.74 -1.78 -6.92
C ALA A 121 -6.59 -0.99 -5.61
N ASN A 122 -5.52 -0.20 -5.51
CA ASN A 122 -5.14 0.56 -4.32
C ASN A 122 -4.75 -0.26 -3.07
N LEU A 123 -4.58 -1.58 -3.19
CA LEU A 123 -4.05 -2.39 -2.09
C LEU A 123 -2.65 -1.87 -1.71
N ARG A 124 -2.42 -1.65 -0.42
CA ARG A 124 -1.13 -1.23 0.13
C ARG A 124 -0.72 -2.18 1.24
N GLY A 125 0.54 -2.56 1.27
CA GLY A 125 1.10 -3.39 2.32
C GLY A 125 2.60 -3.47 2.21
N ASN A 126 3.26 -3.77 3.32
CA ASN A 126 4.70 -3.96 3.37
C ASN A 126 5.10 -4.79 4.60
N GLY A 127 6.36 -5.21 4.60
CA GLY A 127 6.96 -5.86 5.76
C GLY A 127 8.32 -6.49 5.49
N PRO A 128 8.85 -7.26 6.46
CA PRO A 128 10.06 -8.04 6.27
C PRO A 128 9.84 -9.25 5.34
N LEU A 129 10.91 -9.61 4.64
CA LEU A 129 11.02 -10.81 3.82
C LEU A 129 12.12 -11.71 4.39
N LEU A 130 11.85 -13.00 4.51
CA LEU A 130 12.84 -14.05 4.68
C LEU A 130 12.80 -14.97 3.47
N MET A 131 13.94 -15.51 3.05
CA MET A 131 14.03 -16.43 1.92
C MET A 131 14.72 -17.73 2.33
N PRO A 132 14.04 -18.65 3.04
CA PRO A 132 14.56 -19.98 3.28
C PRO A 132 14.49 -20.80 1.98
N ASP A 133 15.62 -21.35 1.54
CA ASP A 133 15.71 -22.17 0.32
C ASP A 133 15.16 -21.42 -0.92
N ASP A 134 14.19 -22.01 -1.64
CA ASP A 134 13.54 -21.44 -2.83
C ASP A 134 12.19 -20.75 -2.51
N GLU A 135 11.91 -20.49 -1.23
CA GLU A 135 10.68 -19.88 -0.74
C GLU A 135 10.89 -18.40 -0.39
N GLU A 136 9.92 -17.55 -0.73
CA GLU A 136 9.80 -16.20 -0.21
C GLU A 136 8.72 -16.13 0.88
N ALA A 137 9.17 -15.99 2.12
CA ALA A 137 8.32 -15.83 3.30
C ALA A 137 8.17 -14.33 3.64
N MET A 138 7.15 -13.70 3.06
CA MET A 138 6.81 -12.30 3.31
C MET A 138 5.79 -12.23 4.45
N THR A 139 6.17 -11.56 5.55
CA THR A 139 5.24 -11.23 6.63
C THR A 139 5.10 -9.72 6.72
N GLY A 140 3.96 -9.21 7.18
CA GLY A 140 3.77 -7.77 7.30
C GLY A 140 2.33 -7.38 7.55
N VAL A 141 1.94 -6.24 7.00
CA VAL A 141 0.60 -5.68 7.17
C VAL A 141 0.03 -5.13 5.87
N ILE A 142 -1.30 -5.09 5.78
CA ILE A 142 -2.08 -4.35 4.78
C ILE A 142 -2.71 -3.12 5.47
N PHE A 143 -2.72 -1.99 4.78
CA PHE A 143 -3.22 -0.68 5.27
C PHE A 143 -4.61 -0.34 4.75
#